data_AF-A0A938GJU3-F1
#
_entry.id   AF-A0A938GJU3-F1
#
_cell.length_a   1.000
_cell.length_b   1.000
_cell.length_c   1.000
_cell.angle_alpha   90.00
_cell.angle_beta   90.00
_cell.angle_gamma   90.00
#
_symmetry.space_group_name_H-M   'P 1'
#
loop_
_entity.id
_entity.type
_entity.pdbx_description
1 polymer ?
#
loop_
_entity_poly.entity_id
_entity_poly.type
_entity_poly.pdbx_seq_one_letter_code
_entity_poly.pdbx_strand_id
1 'polypeptide(L)'
;APVGQPAIAALRAYLDTVRPKLVKSHSPANVFLRKRGGPFDSPSMWKRIKLRAAYAGIERNVTPHMLRHSFATHLLEHGADLRVIQELLGHASISTTEVYTHVATSRLKDLHRRFHPRGQ
;
A
#
# COMPACT_ATOMS: atom_id res chain seq x y z
N ALA A 1 2.52 -11.66 9.09
CA ALA A 1 1.45 -11.06 8.26
C ALA A 1 2.02 -9.80 7.60
N PRO A 2 1.68 -9.48 6.35
CA PRO A 2 2.48 -8.60 5.48
C PRO A 2 2.11 -7.13 5.69
N VAL A 3 2.01 -6.71 6.95
CA VAL A 3 1.84 -5.32 7.34
C VAL A 3 3.14 -4.89 7.99
N GLY A 4 3.80 -3.87 7.42
CA GLY A 4 5.08 -3.40 7.93
C GLY A 4 4.97 -2.93 9.39
N GLN A 5 6.05 -3.10 10.15
CA GLN A 5 6.13 -2.67 11.55
C GLN A 5 5.69 -1.22 11.78
N PRO A 6 6.05 -0.24 10.92
CA PRO A 6 5.56 1.13 11.06
C PRO A 6 4.03 1.26 10.99
N ALA A 7 3.38 0.47 10.12
CA ALA A 7 1.92 0.48 9.98
C ALA A 7 1.24 -0.17 11.19
N ILE A 8 1.81 -1.24 11.74
CA ILE A 8 1.32 -1.87 12.99
C ILE A 8 1.42 -0.89 14.15
N ALA A 9 2.57 -0.22 14.30
CA ALA A 9 2.79 0.76 15.36
C ALA A 9 1.80 1.93 15.24
N ALA A 10 1.60 2.47 14.03
CA ALA A 10 0.63 3.54 13.79
C ALA A 10 -0.81 3.10 14.07
N LEU A 11 -1.19 1.87 13.69
CA LEU A 11 -2.52 1.33 13.95
C LEU A 11 -2.77 1.14 15.45
N ARG A 12 -1.80 0.59 16.19
CA ARG A 12 -1.90 0.45 17.66
C ARG A 12 -2.05 1.81 18.32
N ALA A 13 -1.17 2.76 17.99
CA ALA A 13 -1.27 4.12 18.51
C ALA A 13 -2.65 4.75 18.24
N TYR A 14 -3.21 4.53 17.04
CA TYR A 14 -4.55 4.99 16.71
C TYR A 14 -5.63 4.31 17.58
N LEU A 15 -5.60 2.97 17.70
CA LEU A 15 -6.57 2.20 18.47
C LEU A 15 -6.55 2.54 19.96
N ASP A 16 -5.36 2.79 20.52
CA ASP A 16 -5.19 2.99 21.95
C ASP A 16 -5.46 4.44 22.37
N THR A 17 -5.09 5.42 21.53
CA THR A 17 -5.06 6.84 21.96
C THR A 17 -6.04 7.76 21.23
N VAL A 18 -6.42 7.41 20.00
CA VAL A 18 -7.25 8.27 19.14
C VAL A 18 -8.67 7.74 19.02
N ARG A 19 -8.84 6.46 18.70
CA ARG A 19 -10.16 5.84 18.48
C ARG A 19 -11.10 5.99 19.68
N PRO A 20 -10.66 5.81 20.95
CA PRO A 20 -11.56 5.96 22.10
C PRO A 20 -12.15 7.37 22.22
N LYS A 21 -11.43 8.38 21.73
CA LYS A 21 -11.90 9.79 21.72
C LYS A 21 -12.87 10.09 20.56
N LEU A 22 -12.99 9.19 19.58
CA LEU A 22 -13.83 9.37 18.39
C LEU A 22 -15.10 8.53 18.42
N VAL A 23 -15.10 7.41 19.15
CA VAL A 23 -16.24 6.50 19.27
C VAL A 23 -17.41 7.20 19.95
N LYS A 24 -18.61 6.97 19.40
CA LYS A 24 -19.90 7.42 19.93
C LYS A 24 -20.86 6.24 19.97
N SER A 25 -22.02 6.40 20.61
CA SER A 25 -23.06 5.35 20.70
C SER A 25 -23.48 4.79 19.33
N HIS A 26 -23.56 5.65 18.31
CA HIS A 26 -23.92 5.26 16.94
C HIS A 26 -22.73 4.81 16.06
N SER A 27 -21.51 4.72 16.61
CA SER A 27 -20.32 4.43 15.80
C SER A 27 -20.35 2.99 15.30
N PRO A 28 -20.04 2.75 14.02
CA PRO A 28 -20.02 1.40 13.47
C PRO A 28 -18.77 0.63 13.93
N ALA A 29 -18.73 -0.67 13.63
CA ALA A 29 -17.60 -1.55 13.91
C ALA A 29 -16.34 -1.25 13.05
N ASN A 30 -16.38 -0.26 12.16
CA ASN A 30 -15.22 0.11 11.35
C ASN A 30 -14.01 0.47 12.23
N VAL A 31 -12.82 0.04 11.78
CA VAL A 31 -11.55 0.35 12.44
C VAL A 31 -11.36 1.87 12.47
N PHE A 32 -11.40 2.53 11.31
CA PHE A 32 -11.16 3.96 11.19
C PHE A 32 -12.45 4.79 11.22
N LEU A 33 -12.48 5.76 12.13
CA LEU A 33 -13.59 6.69 12.31
C LEU A 33 -13.20 8.14 11.96
N ARG A 34 -14.19 8.91 11.48
CA ARG A 34 -14.09 10.36 11.32
C ARG A 34 -14.23 11.06 12.68
N LYS A 35 -13.89 12.36 12.72
CA LYS A 35 -14.04 13.22 13.92
C LYS A 35 -15.43 13.17 14.57
N ARG A 36 -16.49 12.89 13.78
CA ARG A 36 -17.87 12.80 14.27
C ARG A 36 -18.29 11.39 14.72
N GLY A 37 -17.41 10.39 14.63
CA GLY A 37 -17.68 9.00 15.03
C GLY A 37 -18.27 8.11 13.93
N GLY A 38 -18.53 8.65 12.74
CA GLY A 38 -18.96 7.86 11.57
C GLY A 38 -17.81 7.22 10.80
N PRO A 39 -18.09 6.25 9.91
CA PRO A 39 -17.08 5.61 9.07
C PRO A 39 -16.51 6.59 8.05
N PHE A 40 -15.33 6.36 7.49
CA PHE A 40 -14.83 7.14 6.36
C PHE A 40 -15.58 6.82 5.06
N ASP A 41 -15.82 7.83 4.21
CA ASP A 41 -16.06 7.61 2.78
C ASP A 41 -14.76 7.78 1.98
N SER A 42 -14.72 7.15 0.80
CA SER A 42 -13.55 7.15 -0.08
C SER A 42 -13.08 8.57 -0.45
N PRO A 43 -13.96 9.52 -0.84
CA PRO A 43 -13.55 10.90 -1.12
C PRO A 43 -12.90 11.60 0.07
N SER A 44 -13.48 11.46 1.28
CA SER A 44 -12.97 12.08 2.50
C SER A 44 -11.61 11.52 2.92
N MET A 45 -11.42 10.21 2.75
CA MET A 45 -10.11 9.59 2.98
C MET A 45 -9.08 10.14 1.99
N TRP A 46 -9.45 10.24 0.72
CA TRP A 46 -8.55 10.73 -0.32
C TRP A 46 -8.13 12.18 -0.11
N LYS A 47 -9.07 13.04 0.31
CA LYS A 47 -8.76 14.43 0.71
C LYS A 47 -7.69 14.49 1.80
N ARG A 48 -7.73 13.59 2.78
CA ARG A 48 -6.72 13.53 3.86
C ARG A 48 -5.35 13.07 3.35
N ILE A 49 -5.33 12.10 2.44
CA ILE A 49 -4.08 11.64 1.83
C ILE A 49 -3.43 12.77 1.02
N LYS A 50 -4.21 13.50 0.21
CA LYS A 50 -3.71 14.67 -0.53
C LYS A 50 -3.13 15.75 0.38
N LEU A 51 -3.81 16.05 1.50
CA LEU A 51 -3.29 16.99 2.48
C LEU A 51 -1.94 16.52 3.02
N ARG A 52 -1.80 15.25 3.39
CA ARG A 52 -0.52 14.69 3.87
C ARG A 52 0.57 14.68 2.81
N ALA A 53 0.23 14.42 1.55
CA ALA A 53 1.16 14.53 0.44
C ALA A 53 1.69 15.96 0.28
N ALA A 54 0.81 16.96 0.34
CA ALA A 54 1.21 18.37 0.31
C ALA A 54 2.11 18.75 1.50
N TYR A 55 1.77 18.30 2.72
CA TYR A 55 2.64 18.49 3.90
C TYR A 55 4.03 17.85 3.75
N ALA A 56 4.14 16.78 2.96
CA ALA A 56 5.40 16.11 2.67
C ALA A 56 6.16 16.74 1.48
N GLY A 57 5.69 17.86 0.92
CA GLY A 57 6.32 18.51 -0.24
C GLY A 57 6.07 17.79 -1.57
N ILE A 58 5.08 16.91 -1.64
CA ILE A 58 4.73 16.21 -2.88
C ILE A 58 3.80 17.10 -3.71
N GLU A 59 4.38 17.79 -4.69
CA GLU A 59 3.65 18.75 -5.55
C GLU A 59 2.74 18.07 -6.58
N ARG A 60 3.06 16.84 -6.98
CA ARG A 60 2.25 16.07 -7.93
C ARG A 60 0.90 15.66 -7.33
N ASN A 61 -0.14 15.67 -8.15
CA ASN A 61 -1.45 15.15 -7.75
C ASN A 61 -1.36 13.64 -7.52
N VAL A 62 -1.31 13.23 -6.26
CA VAL A 62 -1.34 11.82 -5.89
C VAL A 62 -2.71 11.24 -6.28
N THR A 63 -2.74 9.95 -6.64
CA THR A 63 -3.97 9.16 -6.85
C THR A 63 -3.90 7.81 -6.11
N PRO A 64 -5.03 7.12 -5.88
CA PRO A 64 -5.02 5.79 -5.28
C PRO A 64 -4.19 4.76 -6.07
N HIS A 65 -4.21 4.84 -7.40
CA HIS A 65 -3.43 3.95 -8.26
C HIS A 65 -1.92 4.20 -8.13
N MET A 66 -1.50 5.46 -8.05
CA MET A 66 -0.09 5.80 -7.81
C MET A 66 0.40 5.26 -6.47
N LEU A 67 -0.39 5.38 -5.41
CA LEU A 67 -0.02 4.87 -4.09
C LEU A 67 0.18 3.34 -4.10
N ARG A 68 -0.74 2.61 -4.75
CA ARG A 68 -0.65 1.15 -4.92
C ARG A 68 0.55 0.75 -5.78
N HIS A 69 0.80 1.46 -6.87
CA HIS A 69 1.93 1.19 -7.75
C HIS A 69 3.25 1.44 -7.03
N SER A 70 3.41 2.55 -6.32
CA SER A 70 4.61 2.82 -5.52
C SER A 70 4.85 1.77 -4.45
N PHE A 71 3.80 1.26 -3.79
CA PHE A 71 3.93 0.14 -2.86
C PHE A 71 4.42 -1.14 -3.55
N ALA A 72 3.84 -1.49 -4.70
CA ALA A 72 4.21 -2.68 -5.45
C ALA A 72 5.64 -2.62 -5.96
N THR A 73 6.03 -1.50 -6.58
CA THR A 73 7.38 -1.26 -7.06
C THR A 73 8.39 -1.28 -5.92
N HIS A 74 8.07 -0.64 -4.78
CA HIS A 74 8.93 -0.67 -3.60
C HIS A 74 9.17 -2.10 -3.10
N LEU A 75 8.14 -2.93 -2.98
CA LEU A 75 8.30 -4.33 -2.58
C LEU A 75 9.12 -5.13 -3.59
N LEU A 76 8.89 -4.91 -4.88
CA LEU A 76 9.57 -5.62 -5.96
C LEU A 76 11.07 -5.29 -6.03
N GLU A 77 11.42 -4.01 -5.88
CA GLU A 77 12.81 -3.52 -5.79
C GLU A 77 13.55 -4.11 -4.58
N HIS A 78 12.84 -4.32 -3.46
CA HIS A 78 13.38 -4.93 -2.25
C HIS A 78 13.29 -6.46 -2.24
N GLY A 79 13.04 -7.06 -3.40
CA GLY A 79 13.20 -8.49 -3.60
C GLY A 79 11.97 -9.33 -3.27
N ALA A 80 10.81 -8.74 -2.97
CA ALA A 80 9.59 -9.51 -2.75
C ALA A 80 9.17 -10.29 -4.00
N ASP A 81 8.54 -11.45 -3.80
CA ASP A 81 7.99 -12.26 -4.87
C ASP A 81 6.75 -11.57 -5.46
N LEU A 82 6.63 -11.57 -6.80
CA LEU A 82 5.49 -10.98 -7.48
C LEU A 82 4.15 -11.62 -7.08
N ARG A 83 4.12 -12.95 -6.88
CA ARG A 83 2.90 -13.64 -6.41
C ARG A 83 2.47 -13.13 -5.05
N VAL A 84 3.43 -12.91 -4.15
CA VAL A 84 3.16 -12.31 -2.84
C VAL A 84 2.60 -10.89 -3.02
N ILE A 85 3.23 -10.04 -3.84
CA ILE A 85 2.71 -8.67 -4.09
C ILE A 85 1.27 -8.69 -4.64
N GLN A 86 0.94 -9.62 -5.52
CA GLN A 86 -0.41 -9.79 -6.08
C GLN A 86 -1.43 -10.19 -5.00
N GLU A 87 -1.08 -11.11 -4.11
CA GLU A 87 -1.93 -11.46 -2.96
C GLU A 87 -2.16 -10.25 -2.03
N LEU A 88 -1.14 -9.43 -1.81
CA LEU A 88 -1.22 -8.24 -0.95
C LEU A 88 -2.10 -7.12 -1.50
N LEU A 89 -2.10 -6.94 -2.81
CA LEU A 89 -2.90 -5.91 -3.47
C LEU A 89 -4.33 -6.37 -3.79
N GLY A 90 -4.58 -7.69 -3.69
CA GLY A 90 -5.82 -8.34 -4.07
C GLY A 90 -6.01 -8.43 -5.59
N HIS A 91 -6.89 -9.34 -6.04
CA HIS A 91 -7.22 -9.53 -7.47
C HIS A 91 -7.87 -8.30 -8.15
N ALA A 92 -8.25 -7.27 -7.39
CA ALA A 92 -9.14 -6.19 -7.84
C ALA A 92 -8.46 -5.06 -8.65
N SER A 93 -7.17 -5.18 -8.98
CA SER A 93 -6.55 -4.28 -9.96
C SER A 93 -5.46 -4.98 -10.76
N ILE A 94 -5.89 -5.94 -11.58
CA ILE A 94 -5.17 -6.40 -12.78
C ILE A 94 -5.19 -5.24 -13.81
N SER A 95 -4.55 -4.12 -13.48
CA SER A 95 -4.42 -2.97 -14.40
C SER A 95 -2.97 -2.58 -14.65
N THR A 96 -2.00 -3.44 -14.31
CA THR A 96 -0.57 -3.32 -14.65
C THR A 96 0.12 -4.69 -14.74
N THR A 97 -0.60 -5.76 -15.08
CA THR A 97 -0.04 -7.13 -15.22
C THR A 97 1.13 -7.17 -16.23
N GLU A 98 1.11 -6.29 -17.22
CA GLU A 98 2.17 -6.14 -18.22
C GLU A 98 3.48 -5.65 -17.59
N VAL A 99 3.43 -4.61 -16.73
CA VAL A 99 4.62 -4.08 -16.05
C VAL A 99 5.23 -5.13 -15.14
N TYR A 100 4.41 -5.87 -14.39
CA TYR A 100 4.90 -6.91 -13.49
C TYR A 100 5.49 -8.11 -14.22
N THR A 101 4.96 -8.48 -15.39
CA THR A 101 5.51 -9.54 -16.23
C THR A 101 6.91 -9.18 -16.73
N HIS A 102 7.10 -7.93 -17.18
CA HIS A 102 8.41 -7.48 -17.66
C HIS A 102 9.47 -7.48 -16.54
N VAL A 103 9.11 -7.11 -15.32
CA VAL A 103 10.06 -7.10 -14.19
C VAL A 103 10.34 -8.51 -13.65
N ALA A 104 9.36 -9.41 -13.64
CA ALA A 104 9.62 -10.83 -13.34
C ALA A 104 10.57 -11.45 -14.38
N THR A 105 10.41 -11.08 -15.66
CA THR A 105 11.26 -11.56 -16.76
C THR A 105 12.69 -11.03 -16.65
N SER A 106 12.89 -9.76 -16.28
CA SER A 106 14.24 -9.22 -16.07
C SER A 106 14.93 -9.88 -14.87
N ARG A 107 14.21 -10.09 -13.76
CA ARG A 107 14.78 -10.74 -12.57
C ARG A 107 15.08 -12.22 -12.78
N LEU A 108 14.25 -12.95 -13.53
CA LEU A 108 14.56 -14.32 -13.97
C LEU A 108 15.83 -14.34 -14.84
N LYS A 109 15.98 -13.39 -15.76
CA LYS A 109 17.21 -13.26 -16.57
C LYS A 109 18.44 -12.94 -15.71
N ASP A 110 18.32 -12.07 -14.71
CA ASP A 110 19.42 -11.72 -13.82
C ASP A 110 19.80 -12.86 -12.87
N LEU A 111 18.82 -13.60 -12.33
CA LEU A 111 19.06 -14.81 -11.53
C LEU A 111 19.69 -15.90 -12.39
N HIS A 112 19.17 -16.15 -13.60
CA HIS A 112 19.76 -17.10 -14.54
C HIS A 112 21.21 -16.72 -14.89
N ARG A 113 21.50 -15.43 -15.13
CA ARG A 113 22.85 -14.95 -15.40
C ARG A 113 23.80 -15.10 -14.21
N ARG A 114 23.31 -14.92 -12.98
CA ARG A 114 24.11 -15.07 -11.75
C ARG A 114 24.43 -16.52 -11.40
N PHE A 115 23.50 -17.44 -11.65
CA PHE A 115 23.67 -18.85 -11.27
C PHE A 115 24.10 -19.76 -12.43
N HIS A 116 23.93 -19.34 -13.70
CA HIS A 116 24.34 -20.09 -14.88
C HIS A 116 25.19 -19.22 -15.83
N PRO A 117 26.46 -18.92 -15.47
CA PRO A 117 27.35 -18.05 -16.25
C PRO A 117 27.87 -18.65 -17.57
N ARG A 118 27.30 -19.78 -18.05
CA ARG A 118 27.76 -20.52 -19.25
C ARG A 118 26.69 -20.79 -20.31
N GLY A 119 25.50 -20.19 -20.22
CA GLY A 119 24.47 -20.32 -21.25
C GLY A 119 24.57 -19.22 -22.31
N GLN A 120 25.53 -19.34 -23.23
CA GLN A 120 25.35 -18.90 -24.62
C GLN A 120 24.80 -20.08 -25.42
#